data_AF-A0A1A6GVK6-F1
#
_entry.id   AF-A0A1A6GVK6-F1
#
_cell.length_a   1.000
_cell.length_b   1.000
_cell.length_c   1.000
_cell.angle_alpha   90.00
_cell.angle_beta   90.00
_cell.angle_gamma   90.00
#
_symmetry.space_group_name_H-M   'P 1'
#
loop_
_entity.id
_entity.type
_entity.pdbx_description
1 polymer ?
#
loop_
_entity_poly.entity_id
_entity_poly.type
_entity_poly.pdbx_seq_one_letter_code
_entity_poly.pdbx_strand_id
1 'polypeptide(L)' 'GTNSSTCCYVKKRKIPTKNLESYKKITSSHCPWEAVIFKTKKGMEVCAEAHQQWVQDAMKYLDKKTQTPNP' A
#
# COMPACT_ATOMS: atom_id res chain seq x y z
N GLY A 1 5.78 -20.59 9.80
CA GLY A 1 5.74 -20.21 8.37
C GLY A 1 4.34 -19.83 8.00
N THR A 2 4.09 -18.57 7.69
CA THR A 2 2.79 -18.11 7.18
C THR A 2 2.96 -17.77 5.71
N ASN A 3 2.85 -18.82 4.89
CA ASN A 3 2.71 -18.75 3.43
C ASN A 3 1.33 -18.14 3.10
N SER A 4 1.21 -16.82 3.20
CA SER A 4 0.25 -16.08 2.38
C SER A 4 1.06 -15.32 1.34
N SER A 5 1.38 -15.99 0.23
CA SER A 5 2.08 -15.38 -0.91
C SER A 5 1.11 -14.44 -1.64
N THR A 6 0.66 -13.38 -0.97
CA THR A 6 -0.16 -12.33 -1.57
C THR A 6 0.76 -11.46 -2.42
N CYS A 7 1.14 -11.98 -3.59
CA CYS A 7 1.88 -11.20 -4.57
C CYS A 7 0.90 -10.32 -5.35
N CYS A 8 1.32 -9.08 -5.61
CA CYS A 8 0.60 -8.20 -6.50
C CYS A 8 1.06 -8.45 -7.92
N TYR A 9 0.16 -8.91 -8.79
CA TYR A 9 0.44 -9.07 -10.23
C TYR A 9 -0.11 -7.90 -11.06
N VAL A 10 -1.06 -7.15 -10.51
CA VAL A 10 -1.74 -6.05 -11.21
C VAL A 10 -1.26 -4.70 -10.68
N LYS A 11 -0.73 -3.87 -11.59
CA LYS A 11 -0.34 -2.49 -11.29
C LYS A 11 -1.55 -1.57 -11.47
N LYS A 12 -2.07 -1.00 -10.39
CA LYS A 12 -3.11 0.03 -10.48
C LYS A 12 -2.49 1.41 -10.74
N ARG A 13 -3.23 2.25 -11.48
CA ARG A 13 -2.87 3.65 -11.71
C ARG A 13 -2.95 4.44 -10.38
N LYS A 14 -2.32 5.62 -10.38
CA LYS A 14 -2.30 6.55 -9.23
C LYS A 14 -3.68 6.74 -8.63
N ILE A 15 -3.79 6.48 -7.33
CA ILE A 15 -5.01 6.71 -6.54
C ILE A 15 -4.86 8.02 -5.79
N PRO A 16 -5.90 8.87 -5.73
CA PRO A 16 -5.88 10.05 -4.88
C PRO A 16 -5.66 9.65 -3.41
N THR A 17 -4.61 10.19 -2.77
CA THR A 17 -4.22 9.89 -1.38
C THR A 17 -5.35 10.11 -0.38
N LYS A 18 -6.22 11.10 -0.64
CA LYS A 18 -7.43 11.38 0.16
C LYS A 18 -8.42 10.21 0.26
N ASN A 19 -8.39 9.28 -0.69
CA ASN A 19 -9.25 8.09 -0.72
C ASN A 19 -8.61 6.90 -0.01
N LEU A 20 -7.34 7.00 0.36
CA LEU A 20 -6.61 5.95 1.06
C LEU A 20 -6.88 6.04 2.57
N GLU A 21 -7.00 4.87 3.19
CA GLU A 21 -7.21 4.71 4.62
C GLU A 21 -5.94 4.23 5.31
N SER A 22 -5.33 3.16 4.78
CA SER A 22 -4.13 2.53 5.32
C SER A 22 -3.39 1.79 4.20
N TYR A 23 -2.21 1.25 4.51
CA TYR A 23 -1.44 0.44 3.58
C TYR A 23 -0.73 -0.70 4.29
N LYS A 24 -0.37 -1.74 3.52
CA LYS A 24 0.47 -2.86 3.95
C LYS A 24 1.58 -3.08 2.94
N LYS A 25 2.81 -3.23 3.42
CA LYS A 25 3.95 -3.60 2.56
C LYS A 25 3.97 -5.11 2.38
N ILE A 26 4.17 -5.55 1.15
CA ILE A 26 4.39 -6.94 0.79
C ILE A 26 5.85 -7.10 0.43
N THR A 27 6.60 -7.71 1.34
CA THR A 27 8.00 -8.08 1.16
C THR A 27 8.07 -9.60 1.27
N SER A 28 8.08 -10.28 0.12
CA SER A 28 8.30 -11.72 0.05
C SER A 28 9.33 -12.00 -1.02
N SER A 29 10.34 -12.79 -0.67
CA SER A 29 11.35 -13.29 -1.61
C SER A 29 10.76 -14.16 -2.73
N HIS A 30 9.50 -14.61 -2.58
CA HIS A 30 8.78 -15.38 -3.60
C HIS A 30 8.01 -14.49 -4.59
N CYS A 31 7.89 -13.18 -4.35
CA CYS A 31 7.20 -12.27 -5.27
C CYS A 31 8.19 -11.64 -6.26
N PRO A 32 7.75 -11.38 -7.51
CA PRO A 32 8.63 -10.83 -8.55
C PRO A 32 9.06 -9.38 -8.29
N TRP A 33 8.38 -8.66 -7.39
CA TRP A 33 8.68 -7.28 -7.01
C TRP A 33 8.06 -6.92 -5.65
N GLU A 34 8.61 -5.88 -5.03
CA GLU A 34 8.10 -5.30 -3.78
C GLU A 34 6.82 -4.49 -4.02
N ALA A 35 5.74 -4.90 -3.37
CA ALA A 35 4.43 -4.30 -3.57
C ALA A 35 3.88 -3.65 -2.30
N VAL A 36 2.96 -2.72 -2.49
CA VAL A 36 2.18 -2.08 -1.44
C VAL A 36 0.71 -2.32 -1.73
N ILE A 37 -0.01 -2.84 -0.74
CA ILE A 37 -1.47 -2.96 -0.78
C ILE A 37 -2.05 -1.77 -0.03
N PHE A 38 -2.71 -0.87 -0.76
CA PHE A 38 -3.48 0.21 -0.18
C PHE A 38 -4.89 -0.26 0.14
N LYS A 39 -5.36 0.03 1.34
CA LYS A 39 -6.78 -0.06 1.69
C LYS A 39 -7.41 1.32 1.50
N THR A 40 -8.48 1.38 0.72
CA THR A 40 -9.26 2.60 0.52
C THR A 40 -10.29 2.78 1.63
N LYS A 41 -10.78 4.01 1.83
CA LYS A 41 -11.88 4.31 2.76
C LYS A 41 -13.19 3.58 2.45
N LYS A 42 -13.33 3.05 1.24
CA LYS A 42 -14.47 2.22 0.82
C LYS A 42 -14.26 0.72 1.12
N GLY A 43 -13.19 0.36 1.82
CA GLY A 43 -12.85 -1.03 2.15
C GLY A 43 -12.19 -1.82 1.03
N MET A 44 -11.94 -1.23 -0.15
CA MET A 44 -11.27 -1.94 -1.25
C MET A 44 -9.76 -1.98 -1.06
N GLU A 45 -9.15 -3.13 -1.36
CA GLU A 45 -7.70 -3.31 -1.39
C GLU A 45 -7.14 -3.16 -2.81
N VAL A 46 -6.02 -2.45 -2.91
CA VAL A 46 -5.41 -2.08 -4.19
C VAL A 46 -3.90 -2.31 -4.15
N CYS A 47 -3.43 -3.18 -5.04
CA CYS A 47 -2.01 -3.38 -5.31
C CYS A 47 -1.37 -2.21 -6.07
N ALA A 48 -0.21 -1.77 -5.60
CA ALA A 48 0.65 -0.76 -6.22
C ALA A 48 2.14 -1.12 -6.06
N GLU A 49 2.96 -0.66 -6.99
CA GLU A 49 4.41 -0.90 -7.03
C GLU A 49 5.17 0.05 -6.11
N ALA A 50 5.94 -0.50 -5.16
CA ALA A 50 6.60 0.27 -4.10
C ALA A 50 7.53 1.36 -4.64
N HIS A 51 8.14 1.12 -5.81
CA HIS A 51 9.09 2.02 -6.45
C HIS A 51 8.44 3.23 -7.14
N GLN A 52 7.12 3.26 -7.32
CA GLN A 52 6.47 4.39 -7.97
C GLN A 52 6.41 5.61 -7.04
N GLN A 53 6.78 6.79 -7.55
CA GLN A 53 6.84 8.02 -6.76
C GLN A 53 5.53 8.30 -6.00
N TRP A 54 4.37 8.16 -6.66
CA TRP A 54 3.08 8.39 -6.02
C TRP A 54 2.76 7.41 -4.90
N VAL A 55 3.31 6.19 -4.96
CA VAL A 55 3.15 5.16 -3.91
C VAL A 55 3.95 5.56 -2.69
N GLN A 56 5.18 6.03 -2.88
CA GLN A 56 6.03 6.56 -1.81
C GLN A 56 5.40 7.80 -1.15
N ASP A 57 4.87 8.72 -1.95
CA ASP A 57 4.19 9.91 -1.44
C ASP A 57 2.90 9.55 -0.68
N ALA A 58 2.16 8.56 -1.16
CA ALA A 58 0.98 8.03 -0.50
C ALA A 58 1.31 7.36 0.84
N MET A 59 2.36 6.55 0.90
CA MET A 59 2.84 5.97 2.17
C MET A 59 3.23 7.07 3.16
N LYS A 60 4.05 8.05 2.75
CA LYS A 60 4.43 9.19 3.60
C LYS A 60 3.22 9.98 4.12
N TYR A 61 2.21 10.18 3.28
CA TYR A 61 0.96 10.84 3.69
C TYR A 61 0.22 10.04 4.77
N LEU A 62 0.11 8.73 4.58
CA LEU A 62 -0.55 7.83 5.53
C LEU A 62 0.26 7.71 6.83
N ASP A 63 1.59 7.64 6.76
CA ASP A 63 2.48 7.59 7.94
C ASP A 63 2.29 8.83 8.82
N LYS A 64 2.22 10.02 8.21
CA LYS A 64 1.93 11.28 8.94
C LYS A 64 0.55 11.25 9.60
N LYS A 65 -0.43 10.61 8.97
CA LYS A 65 -1.80 10.48 9.49
C LYS A 65 -1.90 9.44 10.61
N THR A 66 -1.10 8.37 10.57
CA THR A 66 -1.04 7.37 11.65
C THR A 66 -0.20 7.84 12.84
N GLN A 67 0.77 8.74 12.61
CA GLN A 67 1.59 9.36 13.65
C GLN A 67 0.93 10.56 14.31
N THR A 68 -0.23 11.01 13.83
CA THR A 68 -1.08 11.92 14.62
C THR A 68 -1.72 11.06 15.70
N PRO A 69 -1.28 11.14 16.98
CA PRO A 69 -2.00 10.47 18.04
C PRO A 69 -3.37 11.14 18.04
N ASN A 70 -4.42 10.34 17.86
CA ASN A 70 -5.76 10.82 18.14
C ASN A 70 -5.74 11.28 19.61
N PRO A 71 -6.02 12.57 19.93
CA PRO A 71 -6.16 13.00 21.32
C PRO A 71 -7.22 12.18 22.07
#